data_AF-A0A355TZ25-F1
#
_entry.id   AF-A0A355TZ25-F1
#
_cell.length_a   1.000
_cell.length_b   1.000
_cell.length_c   1.000
_cell.angle_alpha   90.00
_cell.angle_beta   90.00
_cell.angle_gamma   90.00
#
_symmetry.space_group_name_H-M   'P 1'
#
loop_
_entity.id
_entity.type
_entity.pdbx_description
1 polymer ?
#
loop_
_entity_poly.entity_id
_entity_poly.type
_entity_poly.pdbx_seq_one_letter_code
_entity_poly.pdbx_strand_id
1 'polypeptide(L)'
;MKEKKNMTPVVVIIIASVLLLLAGLLVGIGGLVDWIPAGNGELPYGVRASIDVYGSVFVGDFSSKWSFVVLFVDTVVLIGLIASIVLMIRKKHPQVIYCAVAISLGIAYLPYLGILVQRLTVSGHADVGNLWLILISFWLDLIGILLMSVGSYILIKAKKEAEAQPAAQQEALSEDQVRTLAREEIENYEASKQPAGALSEEDVNKIADDVSNKVAKTVAEDVSNNALREHVAEFHAQQEETPLPKEEEPVVEMKPESKEEQPVVETKTAEVQKDPFAALRNKRRASFETRLKNADFDLRHKYYDLRDHIKSYGLNNRLSIPGDTFSAHRKRYVFMTINGKHLRVYFAVNPDEYKDTPIPVERTETKKYEDLPLQFKVRSDLSFRRAIKIIDDMLTKEGYTREDKPVKNTQNPEGK
;
A
#
# COMPACT_ATOMS: atom_id res chain seq x y z
N MET A 1 5.20 -28.48 -34.53
CA MET A 1 5.80 -28.51 -33.17
C MET A 1 4.77 -27.94 -32.20
N LYS A 2 4.24 -28.76 -31.28
CA LYS A 2 3.25 -28.29 -30.29
C LYS A 2 3.96 -27.32 -29.34
N GLU A 3 3.46 -26.10 -29.28
CA GLU A 3 3.83 -25.07 -28.31
C GLU A 3 3.67 -25.68 -26.91
N LYS A 4 4.79 -26.02 -26.26
CA LYS A 4 4.79 -26.55 -24.90
C LYS A 4 4.36 -25.38 -24.02
N LYS A 5 3.08 -25.36 -23.63
CA LYS A 5 2.52 -24.38 -22.69
C LYS A 5 3.24 -24.56 -21.36
N ASN A 6 4.35 -23.85 -21.18
CA ASN A 6 5.15 -23.91 -19.97
C ASN A 6 4.26 -23.43 -18.83
N MET A 7 3.93 -24.32 -17.90
CA MET A 7 3.17 -23.97 -16.71
C MET A 7 3.95 -22.90 -15.95
N THR A 8 3.27 -21.81 -15.60
CA THR A 8 3.88 -20.77 -14.78
C THR A 8 4.25 -21.36 -13.41
N PRO A 9 5.35 -20.89 -12.78
CA PRO A 9 5.80 -21.40 -11.48
C PRO A 9 4.71 -21.31 -10.40
N VAL A 10 3.83 -20.31 -10.51
CA VAL A 10 2.66 -20.15 -9.62
C VAL A 10 1.69 -21.32 -9.75
N VAL A 11 1.42 -21.80 -10.97
CA VAL A 11 0.51 -22.95 -11.18
C VAL A 11 1.12 -24.23 -10.60
N VAL A 12 2.44 -24.42 -10.72
CA VAL A 12 3.13 -25.57 -10.10
C VAL A 12 2.98 -25.54 -8.58
N ILE A 13 3.15 -24.38 -7.95
CA ILE A 13 2.96 -24.18 -6.50
C ILE A 13 1.52 -24.48 -6.09
N ILE A 14 0.52 -23.99 -6.84
CA ILE A 14 -0.90 -24.25 -6.56
C ILE A 14 -1.20 -25.75 -6.62
N ILE A 15 -0.73 -26.44 -7.65
CA ILE A 15 -0.92 -27.89 -7.79
C ILE A 15 -0.25 -28.63 -6.64
N ALA A 16 0.97 -28.23 -6.27
CA ALA A 16 1.67 -28.81 -5.13
C ALA A 16 0.88 -28.65 -3.83
N SER A 17 0.32 -27.47 -3.55
CA SER A 17 -0.54 -27.23 -2.38
C SER A 17 -1.79 -28.11 -2.39
N VAL A 18 -2.43 -28.28 -3.55
CA VAL A 18 -3.61 -29.14 -3.68
C VAL A 18 -3.25 -30.60 -3.40
N LEU A 19 -2.11 -31.09 -3.89
CA LEU A 19 -1.65 -32.45 -3.64
C LEU A 19 -1.35 -32.70 -2.15
N LEU A 20 -0.67 -31.76 -1.48
CA LEU A 20 -0.41 -31.84 -0.03
C LEU A 20 -1.71 -31.87 0.78
N LEU A 21 -2.68 -31.02 0.45
CA LEU A 21 -3.99 -31.02 1.10
C LEU A 21 -4.76 -32.31 0.84
N LEU A 22 -4.73 -32.81 -0.40
CA LEU A 22 -5.42 -34.04 -0.79
C LEU A 22 -4.81 -35.25 -0.09
N ALA A 23 -3.49 -35.29 0.13
CA ALA A 23 -2.83 -36.35 0.87
C ALA A 23 -3.39 -36.51 2.29
N GLY A 24 -3.49 -35.42 3.06
CA GLY A 24 -4.06 -35.44 4.41
C GLY A 24 -5.57 -35.72 4.41
N LEU A 25 -6.30 -35.13 3.46
CA LEU A 25 -7.75 -35.30 3.33
C LEU A 25 -8.13 -36.74 2.98
N LEU A 26 -7.32 -37.46 2.20
CA LEU A 26 -7.58 -38.84 1.81
C LEU A 26 -7.53 -39.78 3.02
N VAL A 27 -6.57 -39.59 3.94
CA VAL A 27 -6.50 -40.33 5.21
C VAL A 27 -7.59 -39.88 6.19
N GLY A 28 -7.88 -38.58 6.26
CA GLY A 28 -8.94 -38.03 7.10
C GLY A 28 -10.33 -38.55 6.72
N ILE A 29 -10.68 -38.52 5.42
CA ILE A 29 -11.92 -39.09 4.89
C ILE A 29 -11.92 -40.61 5.05
N GLY A 30 -10.78 -41.27 4.82
CA GLY A 30 -10.64 -42.70 5.07
C GLY A 30 -11.04 -43.07 6.51
N GLY A 31 -10.65 -42.24 7.49
CA GLY A 31 -11.06 -42.39 8.89
C GLY A 31 -12.52 -42.06 9.19
N LEU A 32 -13.17 -41.19 8.40
CA LEU A 32 -14.57 -40.80 8.58
C LEU A 32 -15.57 -41.80 7.97
N VAL A 33 -15.18 -42.47 6.88
CA VAL A 33 -16.01 -43.43 6.15
C VAL A 33 -15.65 -44.88 6.55
N ASP A 34 -14.94 -45.05 7.66
CA ASP A 34 -14.49 -46.34 8.22
C ASP A 34 -13.64 -47.21 7.26
N TRP A 35 -13.09 -46.62 6.19
CA TRP A 35 -12.10 -47.29 5.34
C TRP A 35 -10.77 -47.45 6.06
N ILE A 36 -10.45 -46.55 6.97
CA ILE A 36 -9.37 -46.70 7.93
C ILE A 36 -10.04 -46.67 9.30
N PRO A 37 -9.74 -47.61 10.22
CA PRO A 37 -10.30 -47.57 11.56
C PRO A 37 -10.14 -46.18 12.18
N ALA A 38 -11.23 -45.59 12.66
CA ALA A 38 -11.17 -44.24 13.24
C ALA A 38 -10.38 -44.21 14.55
N GLY A 39 -10.36 -45.31 15.31
CA GLY A 39 -9.69 -45.41 16.61
C GLY A 39 -10.44 -44.67 17.71
N ASN A 40 -11.75 -44.90 17.85
CA ASN A 40 -12.53 -44.37 18.96
C ASN A 40 -12.03 -44.98 20.29
N GLY A 41 -12.07 -44.23 21.40
CA GLY A 41 -11.25 -44.40 22.63
C GLY A 41 -11.09 -45.79 23.29
N GLU A 42 -11.73 -46.84 22.81
CA GLU A 42 -11.46 -48.24 23.17
C GLU A 42 -10.46 -48.94 22.22
N LEU A 43 -10.30 -48.46 20.99
CA LEU A 43 -9.44 -49.04 19.97
C LEU A 43 -8.04 -48.41 20.00
N PRO A 44 -6.96 -49.17 20.30
CA PRO A 44 -5.60 -48.65 20.35
C PRO A 44 -4.97 -48.46 18.95
N TYR A 45 -5.75 -48.52 17.87
CA TYR A 45 -5.28 -48.39 16.49
C TYR A 45 -6.26 -47.57 15.67
N GLY A 46 -5.78 -47.00 14.56
CA GLY A 46 -6.57 -46.13 13.69
C GLY A 46 -6.12 -44.68 13.69
N VAL A 47 -6.86 -43.83 12.99
CA VAL A 47 -6.51 -42.42 12.71
C VAL A 47 -6.35 -41.64 14.02
N ARG A 48 -7.36 -41.61 14.90
CA ARG A 48 -7.31 -40.85 16.17
C ARG A 48 -6.25 -41.37 17.12
N ALA A 49 -6.17 -42.69 17.29
CA ALA A 49 -5.16 -43.30 18.14
C ALA A 49 -3.73 -42.99 17.66
N SER A 50 -3.52 -42.80 16.35
CA SER A 50 -2.23 -42.38 15.78
C SER A 50 -1.96 -40.89 15.99
N ILE A 51 -3.00 -40.05 15.91
CA ILE A 51 -2.92 -38.62 16.27
C ILE A 51 -2.55 -38.46 17.74
N ASP A 52 -3.14 -39.24 18.65
CA ASP A 52 -2.85 -39.15 20.08
C ASP A 52 -1.39 -39.49 20.37
N VAL A 53 -0.84 -40.53 19.74
CA VAL A 53 0.59 -40.87 19.85
C VAL A 53 1.47 -39.78 19.25
N TYR A 54 1.13 -39.26 18.07
CA TYR A 54 1.87 -38.15 17.48
C TYR A 54 1.87 -36.93 18.41
N GLY A 55 0.71 -36.61 19.01
CA GLY A 55 0.49 -35.51 19.94
C GLY A 55 1.19 -35.68 21.30
N SER A 56 1.31 -36.92 21.78
CA SER A 56 1.90 -37.24 23.09
C SER A 56 3.33 -36.71 23.25
N VAL A 57 4.06 -36.63 22.14
CA VAL A 57 5.40 -36.07 22.04
C VAL A 57 5.47 -34.61 22.51
N PHE A 58 4.43 -33.82 22.22
CA PHE A 58 4.36 -32.41 22.61
C PHE A 58 3.97 -32.21 24.08
N VAL A 59 3.45 -33.26 24.72
CA VAL A 59 3.13 -33.29 26.16
C VAL A 59 4.30 -33.88 26.96
N GLY A 60 5.36 -34.33 26.29
CA GLY A 60 6.57 -34.88 26.92
C GLY A 60 6.51 -36.38 27.20
N ASP A 61 5.59 -37.12 26.57
CA ASP A 61 5.55 -38.57 26.64
C ASP A 61 6.44 -39.20 25.55
N PHE A 62 7.52 -39.85 25.98
CA PHE A 62 8.51 -40.51 25.13
C PHE A 62 8.50 -42.03 25.28
N SER A 63 7.38 -42.61 25.71
CA SER A 63 7.24 -44.06 25.91
C SER A 63 7.40 -44.87 24.61
N SER A 64 7.10 -44.28 23.44
CA SER A 64 7.18 -44.94 22.14
C SER A 64 8.49 -44.62 21.41
N LYS A 65 9.04 -45.61 20.69
CA LYS A 65 10.18 -45.39 19.77
C LYS A 65 9.87 -44.36 18.69
N TRP A 66 8.60 -44.21 18.30
CA TRP A 66 8.15 -43.19 17.35
C TRP A 66 8.24 -41.78 17.90
N SER A 67 8.17 -41.59 19.22
CA SER A 67 8.28 -40.27 19.83
C SER A 67 9.63 -39.62 19.51
N PHE A 68 10.71 -40.40 19.46
CA PHE A 68 12.03 -39.91 19.05
C PHE A 68 12.09 -39.54 17.56
N VAL A 69 11.41 -40.31 16.69
CA VAL A 69 11.37 -40.02 15.25
C VAL A 69 10.59 -38.73 14.99
N VAL A 70 9.43 -38.57 15.62
CA VAL A 70 8.61 -37.36 15.53
C VAL A 70 9.38 -36.15 16.05
N LEU A 71 10.01 -36.25 17.24
CA LEU A 71 10.86 -35.18 17.77
C LEU A 71 11.98 -34.79 16.80
N PHE A 72 12.70 -35.77 16.26
CA PHE A 72 13.81 -35.49 15.36
C PHE A 72 13.33 -34.80 14.08
N VAL A 73 12.24 -35.28 13.48
CA VAL A 73 11.69 -34.67 12.26
C VAL A 73 11.15 -33.26 12.55
N ASP A 74 10.37 -33.09 13.61
CA ASP A 74 9.79 -31.79 13.98
C ASP A 74 10.85 -30.77 14.40
N THR A 75 11.94 -31.20 15.05
CA THR A 75 13.08 -30.30 15.36
C THR A 75 13.80 -29.85 14.09
N VAL A 76 14.04 -30.75 13.13
CA VAL A 76 14.60 -30.39 11.82
C VAL A 76 13.68 -29.42 11.07
N VAL A 77 12.37 -29.69 11.08
CA VAL A 77 11.35 -28.81 10.48
C VAL A 77 11.35 -27.43 11.14
N LEU A 78 11.40 -27.37 12.48
CA LEU A 78 11.44 -26.11 13.23
C LEU A 78 12.70 -25.30 12.90
N ILE A 79 13.87 -25.93 12.83
CA ILE A 79 15.12 -25.28 12.44
C ILE A 79 15.00 -24.73 11.01
N GLY A 80 14.43 -25.49 10.08
CA GLY A 80 14.18 -25.06 8.70
C GLY A 80 13.22 -23.87 8.61
N LEU A 81 12.15 -23.86 9.42
CA LEU A 81 11.22 -22.73 9.52
C LEU A 81 11.89 -21.48 10.08
N ILE A 82 12.68 -21.61 11.14
CA ILE A 82 13.44 -20.49 11.73
C ILE A 82 14.40 -19.91 10.69
N ALA A 83 15.16 -20.75 9.99
CA ALA A 83 16.05 -20.31 8.92
C ALA A 83 15.29 -19.56 7.80
N SER A 84 14.11 -20.06 7.42
CA SER A 84 13.24 -19.42 6.42
C SER A 84 12.70 -18.06 6.89
N ILE A 85 12.33 -17.92 8.17
CA ILE A 85 11.92 -16.65 8.77
C ILE A 85 13.09 -15.65 8.82
N VAL A 86 14.29 -16.10 9.15
CA VAL A 86 15.49 -15.24 9.12
C VAL A 86 15.78 -14.74 7.70
N LEU A 87 15.61 -15.60 6.68
CA LEU A 87 15.70 -15.21 5.28
C LEU A 87 14.63 -14.21 4.86
N MET A 88 13.40 -14.31 5.41
CA MET A 88 12.34 -13.32 5.19
C MET A 88 12.76 -11.93 5.67
N ILE A 89 13.28 -11.81 6.90
CA ILE A 89 13.67 -10.51 7.47
C ILE A 89 14.76 -9.86 6.61
N ARG A 90 15.68 -10.67 6.08
CA ARG A 90 16.77 -10.19 5.23
C ARG A 90 16.35 -9.85 3.80
N LYS A 91 15.45 -10.63 3.18
CA LYS A 91 15.18 -10.53 1.73
C LYS A 91 13.76 -10.07 1.35
N LYS A 92 12.85 -9.84 2.31
CA LYS A 92 11.45 -9.41 2.07
C LYS A 92 10.70 -10.29 1.04
N HIS A 93 10.81 -11.62 1.12
CA HIS A 93 10.18 -12.54 0.17
C HIS A 93 9.04 -13.35 0.81
N PRO A 94 7.79 -12.88 0.77
CA PRO A 94 6.67 -13.56 1.44
C PRO A 94 6.26 -14.89 0.78
N GLN A 95 6.43 -15.03 -0.54
CA GLN A 95 6.02 -16.24 -1.27
C GLN A 95 6.87 -17.47 -0.94
N VAL A 96 8.16 -17.28 -0.66
CA VAL A 96 9.08 -18.38 -0.29
C VAL A 96 8.71 -18.96 1.08
N ILE A 97 8.16 -18.14 1.98
CA ILE A 97 7.71 -18.58 3.31
C ILE A 97 6.53 -19.53 3.19
N TYR A 98 5.56 -19.19 2.32
CA TYR A 98 4.41 -20.05 2.08
C TYR A 98 4.88 -21.45 1.62
N CYS A 99 5.81 -21.50 0.67
CA CYS A 99 6.40 -22.76 0.22
C CYS A 99 7.14 -23.49 1.35
N ALA A 100 7.95 -22.78 2.15
CA ALA A 100 8.68 -23.38 3.26
C ALA A 100 7.75 -23.96 4.34
N VAL A 101 6.66 -23.26 4.67
CA VAL A 101 5.65 -23.73 5.61
C VAL A 101 4.89 -24.94 5.04
N ALA A 102 4.51 -24.91 3.77
CA ALA A 102 3.85 -26.04 3.13
C ALA A 102 4.73 -27.30 3.09
N ILE A 103 6.01 -27.15 2.73
CA ILE A 103 7.00 -28.25 2.77
C ILE A 103 7.17 -28.78 4.19
N SER A 104 7.26 -27.88 5.18
CA SER A 104 7.40 -28.24 6.59
C SER A 104 6.22 -29.08 7.08
N LEU A 105 4.99 -28.69 6.71
CA LEU A 105 3.78 -29.43 7.05
C LEU A 105 3.75 -30.82 6.39
N GLY A 106 4.17 -30.94 5.13
CA GLY A 106 4.28 -32.24 4.46
C GLY A 106 5.33 -33.15 5.12
N ILE A 107 6.52 -32.62 5.44
CA ILE A 107 7.56 -33.40 6.13
C ILE A 107 7.08 -33.89 7.51
N ALA A 108 6.37 -33.04 8.27
CA ALA A 108 5.77 -33.42 9.56
C ALA A 108 4.65 -34.47 9.41
N TYR A 109 4.04 -34.60 8.24
CA TYR A 109 3.01 -35.62 7.98
C TYR A 109 3.60 -37.02 7.78
N LEU A 110 4.86 -37.16 7.37
CA LEU A 110 5.48 -38.46 7.09
C LEU A 110 5.61 -39.38 8.33
N PRO A 111 6.08 -38.91 9.50
CA PRO A 111 6.13 -39.73 10.71
C PRO A 111 4.73 -40.18 11.16
N TYR A 112 3.71 -39.34 10.96
CA TYR A 112 2.32 -39.69 11.26
C TYR A 112 1.84 -40.89 10.42
N LEU A 113 2.11 -40.90 9.11
CA LEU A 113 1.79 -42.04 8.26
C LEU A 113 2.51 -43.32 8.71
N GLY A 114 3.78 -43.20 9.13
CA GLY A 114 4.56 -44.32 9.67
C GLY A 114 3.93 -44.91 10.94
N ILE A 115 3.53 -44.06 11.90
CA ILE A 115 2.82 -44.48 13.12
C ILE A 115 1.51 -45.20 12.76
N LEU A 116 0.75 -44.64 11.83
CA LEU A 116 -0.54 -45.21 11.40
C LEU A 116 -0.38 -46.60 10.80
N VAL A 117 0.57 -46.78 9.87
CA VAL A 117 0.87 -48.10 9.27
C VAL A 117 1.29 -49.08 10.34
N GLN A 118 2.25 -48.71 11.21
CA GLN A 118 2.74 -49.62 12.24
C GLN A 118 1.60 -50.07 13.17
N ARG A 119 0.72 -49.16 13.59
CA ARG A 119 -0.39 -49.53 14.48
C ARG A 119 -1.39 -50.46 13.81
N LEU A 120 -1.72 -50.23 12.54
CA LEU A 120 -2.58 -51.13 11.77
C LEU A 120 -1.95 -52.50 11.59
N THR A 121 -0.64 -52.57 11.34
CA THR A 121 0.08 -53.84 11.20
C THR A 121 0.12 -54.61 12.52
N VAL A 122 0.44 -53.93 13.63
CA VAL A 122 0.53 -54.57 14.96
C VAL A 122 -0.84 -55.04 15.45
N SER A 123 -1.93 -54.33 15.13
CA SER A 123 -3.28 -54.74 15.50
C SER A 123 -3.87 -55.81 14.59
N GLY A 124 -3.20 -56.20 13.50
CA GLY A 124 -3.72 -57.16 12.52
C GLY A 124 -4.84 -56.60 11.62
N HIS A 125 -5.07 -55.29 11.63
CA HIS A 125 -6.09 -54.60 10.83
C HIS A 125 -5.48 -53.87 9.62
N ALA A 126 -4.30 -54.31 9.19
CA ALA A 126 -3.63 -53.82 7.99
C ALA A 126 -4.23 -54.51 6.76
N ASP A 127 -5.49 -54.19 6.46
CA ASP A 127 -6.10 -54.62 5.21
C ASP A 127 -5.37 -54.02 4.03
N VAL A 128 -5.34 -54.77 2.92
CA VAL A 128 -4.69 -54.36 1.68
C VAL A 128 -5.23 -53.00 1.21
N GLY A 129 -6.53 -52.77 1.33
CA GLY A 129 -7.15 -51.47 1.00
C GLY A 129 -6.60 -50.31 1.82
N ASN A 130 -6.48 -50.49 3.14
CA ASN A 130 -6.02 -49.47 4.08
C ASN A 130 -4.56 -49.09 3.78
N LEU A 131 -3.73 -50.11 3.54
CA LEU A 131 -2.33 -49.92 3.17
C LEU A 131 -2.18 -49.20 1.82
N TRP A 132 -3.02 -49.53 0.83
CA TRP A 132 -3.01 -48.83 -0.46
C TRP A 132 -3.42 -47.36 -0.33
N LEU A 133 -4.44 -47.04 0.46
CA LEU A 133 -4.85 -45.65 0.71
C LEU A 133 -3.74 -44.85 1.37
N ILE A 134 -3.07 -45.43 2.37
CA ILE A 134 -1.93 -44.79 3.05
C ILE A 134 -0.75 -44.63 2.09
N LEU A 135 -0.46 -45.63 1.27
CA LEU A 135 0.61 -45.56 0.27
C LEU A 135 0.33 -44.48 -0.78
N ILE A 136 -0.92 -44.35 -1.26
CA ILE A 136 -1.33 -43.28 -2.17
C ILE A 136 -1.15 -41.91 -1.51
N SER A 137 -1.59 -41.77 -0.26
CA SER A 137 -1.40 -40.53 0.52
C SER A 137 0.09 -40.18 0.66
N PHE A 138 0.94 -41.15 0.97
CA PHE A 138 2.39 -40.99 1.05
C PHE A 138 3.01 -40.49 -0.26
N TRP A 139 2.63 -41.08 -1.40
CA TRP A 139 3.13 -40.66 -2.70
C TRP A 139 2.64 -39.26 -3.10
N LEU A 140 1.38 -38.94 -2.80
CA LEU A 140 0.82 -37.61 -3.05
C LEU A 140 1.57 -36.54 -2.24
N ASP A 141 1.88 -36.82 -0.98
CA ASP A 141 2.66 -35.93 -0.13
C ASP A 141 4.09 -35.74 -0.66
N LEU A 142 4.79 -36.83 -1.00
CA LEU A 142 6.14 -36.76 -1.59
C LEU A 142 6.17 -35.96 -2.91
N ILE A 143 5.21 -36.21 -3.80
CA ILE A 143 5.09 -35.47 -5.07
C ILE A 143 4.78 -34.00 -4.79
N GLY A 144 3.91 -33.72 -3.82
CA GLY A 144 3.59 -32.37 -3.36
C GLY A 144 4.82 -31.63 -2.85
N ILE A 145 5.60 -32.23 -1.95
CA ILE A 145 6.87 -31.68 -1.42
C ILE A 145 7.86 -31.41 -2.56
N LEU A 146 8.04 -32.37 -3.47
CA LEU A 146 8.95 -32.24 -4.60
C LEU A 146 8.55 -31.08 -5.52
N LEU A 147 7.27 -31.00 -5.93
CA LEU A 147 6.78 -29.92 -6.78
C LEU A 147 6.87 -28.56 -6.09
N MET A 148 6.62 -28.52 -4.78
CA MET A 148 6.75 -27.29 -3.99
C MET A 148 8.21 -26.81 -3.93
N SER A 149 9.16 -27.74 -3.78
CA SER A 149 10.60 -27.43 -3.78
C SER A 149 11.08 -26.93 -5.15
N VAL A 150 10.65 -27.57 -6.24
CA VAL A 150 10.97 -27.16 -7.62
C VAL A 150 10.33 -25.82 -7.95
N GLY A 151 9.07 -25.61 -7.59
CA GLY A 151 8.37 -24.33 -7.77
C GLY A 151 9.06 -23.20 -7.02
N SER A 152 9.48 -23.44 -5.78
CA SER A 152 10.25 -22.46 -4.98
C SER A 152 11.59 -22.14 -5.62
N TYR A 153 12.34 -23.15 -6.08
CA TYR A 153 13.62 -22.96 -6.75
C TYR A 153 13.48 -22.16 -8.05
N ILE A 154 12.48 -22.46 -8.89
CA ILE A 154 12.22 -21.72 -10.13
C ILE A 154 11.84 -20.28 -9.81
N LEU A 155 11.03 -20.03 -8.77
CA LEU A 155 10.64 -18.68 -8.37
C LEU A 155 11.86 -17.85 -7.92
N ILE A 156 12.74 -18.46 -7.12
CA ILE A 156 13.98 -17.83 -6.67
C ILE A 156 14.92 -17.56 -7.85
N LYS A 157 15.04 -18.51 -8.78
CA LYS A 157 15.89 -18.39 -9.96
C LYS A 157 15.38 -17.33 -10.93
N ALA A 158 14.10 -17.38 -11.31
CA ALA A 158 13.48 -16.41 -12.21
C ALA A 158 13.56 -14.99 -11.65
N LYS A 159 13.47 -14.85 -10.32
CA LYS A 159 13.62 -13.56 -9.66
C LYS A 159 15.07 -13.08 -9.63
N LYS A 160 16.04 -13.97 -9.35
CA LYS A 160 17.47 -13.65 -9.46
C LYS A 160 17.85 -13.24 -10.88
N GLU A 161 17.26 -13.87 -11.89
CA GLU A 161 17.43 -13.50 -13.30
C GLU A 161 16.77 -12.16 -13.62
N ALA A 162 15.58 -11.87 -13.07
CA ALA A 162 14.90 -10.59 -13.21
C ALA A 162 15.61 -9.44 -12.46
N GLU A 163 16.36 -9.73 -11.39
CA GLU A 163 17.24 -8.78 -10.69
C GLU A 163 18.58 -8.61 -11.46
N ALA A 164 19.06 -9.64 -12.15
CA ALA A 164 20.29 -9.58 -12.96
C ALA A 164 20.13 -8.90 -14.34
N GLN A 165 18.96 -8.99 -14.97
CA GLN A 165 18.66 -8.36 -16.26
C GLN A 165 18.77 -6.82 -16.25
N PRO A 166 18.21 -6.08 -15.27
CA PRO A 166 18.36 -4.63 -15.21
C PRO A 166 19.81 -4.20 -14.89
N ALA A 167 20.58 -5.02 -14.17
CA ALA A 167 22.00 -4.77 -13.93
C ALA A 167 22.85 -4.93 -15.21
N ALA A 168 22.60 -5.99 -15.99
CA ALA A 168 23.32 -6.24 -17.24
C ALA A 168 22.98 -5.21 -18.34
N GLN A 169 21.73 -4.72 -18.42
CA GLN A 169 21.35 -3.68 -19.38
C GLN A 169 21.85 -2.28 -19.01
N GLN A 170 22.13 -2.02 -17.72
CA GLN A 170 22.78 -0.78 -17.29
C GLN A 170 24.31 -0.82 -17.46
N GLU A 171 24.94 -2.00 -17.44
CA GLU A 171 26.37 -2.17 -17.79
C GLU A 171 26.64 -2.30 -19.30
N ALA A 172 25.63 -2.58 -20.12
CA ALA A 172 25.81 -2.89 -21.55
C ALA A 172 25.44 -1.77 -22.54
N LEU A 173 25.18 -0.54 -22.10
CA LEU A 173 25.34 0.61 -23.01
C LEU A 173 26.80 1.03 -22.99
N SER A 174 27.57 0.55 -23.96
CA SER A 174 28.93 1.03 -24.18
C SER A 174 28.94 2.56 -24.28
N GLU A 175 29.98 3.20 -23.74
CA GLU A 175 30.17 4.66 -23.74
C GLU A 175 29.95 5.29 -25.13
N ASP A 176 30.21 4.52 -26.20
CA ASP A 176 29.99 4.91 -27.58
C ASP A 176 28.51 5.04 -27.97
N GLN A 177 27.62 4.18 -27.45
CA GLN A 177 26.17 4.29 -27.71
C GLN A 177 25.55 5.50 -27.02
N VAL A 178 26.08 5.88 -25.85
CA VAL A 178 25.66 7.09 -25.14
C VAL A 178 26.12 8.34 -25.91
N ARG A 179 27.34 8.31 -26.49
CA ARG A 179 27.85 9.40 -27.34
C ARG A 179 27.08 9.54 -28.65
N THR A 180 26.65 8.44 -29.27
CA THR A 180 25.84 8.51 -30.50
C THR A 180 24.44 9.04 -30.23
N LEU A 181 23.77 8.58 -29.16
CA LEU A 181 22.44 9.09 -28.78
C LEU A 181 22.49 10.58 -28.43
N ALA A 182 23.51 11.00 -27.66
CA ALA A 182 23.67 12.41 -27.30
C ALA A 182 23.95 13.29 -28.52
N ARG A 183 24.68 12.79 -29.53
CA ARG A 183 24.88 13.51 -30.80
C ARG A 183 23.59 13.61 -31.61
N GLU A 184 22.84 12.51 -31.74
CA GLU A 184 21.54 12.50 -32.44
C GLU A 184 20.54 13.47 -31.81
N GLU A 185 20.53 13.57 -30.48
CA GLU A 185 19.63 14.45 -29.74
C GLU A 185 20.03 15.93 -29.85
N ILE A 186 21.34 16.23 -29.90
CA ILE A 186 21.85 17.58 -30.19
C ILE A 186 21.54 17.98 -31.65
N GLU A 187 21.73 17.07 -32.61
CA GLU A 187 21.49 17.33 -34.03
C GLU A 187 19.98 17.54 -34.31
N ASN A 188 19.11 16.78 -33.66
CA ASN A 188 17.66 17.02 -33.69
C ASN A 188 17.28 18.36 -33.04
N TYR A 189 17.97 18.77 -31.97
CA TYR A 189 17.75 20.06 -31.33
C TYR A 189 18.21 21.23 -32.23
N GLU A 190 19.34 21.09 -32.92
CA GLU A 190 19.85 22.06 -33.88
C GLU A 190 18.99 22.12 -35.15
N ALA A 191 18.49 20.99 -35.65
CA ALA A 191 17.55 20.94 -36.78
C ALA A 191 16.17 21.54 -36.44
N SER A 192 15.77 21.52 -35.16
CA SER A 192 14.53 22.15 -34.70
C SER A 192 14.61 23.69 -34.61
N LYS A 193 15.83 24.27 -34.62
CA LYS A 193 16.01 25.71 -34.78
C LYS A 193 15.91 26.06 -36.27
N GLN A 194 14.77 26.61 -36.67
CA GLN A 194 14.66 27.29 -37.97
C GLN A 194 15.73 28.40 -38.08
N PRO A 195 16.39 28.55 -39.24
CA PRO A 195 17.36 29.61 -39.43
C PRO A 195 16.64 30.96 -39.35
N ALA A 196 17.21 31.88 -38.55
CA ALA A 196 16.84 33.28 -38.55
C ALA A 196 17.17 33.88 -39.93
N GLY A 197 16.26 33.73 -40.89
CA GLY A 197 16.26 34.43 -42.17
C GLY A 197 15.57 35.78 -42.00
N ALA A 198 16.22 36.84 -42.50
CA ALA A 198 15.81 38.22 -42.40
C ALA A 198 14.32 38.44 -42.77
N LEU A 199 13.58 39.10 -41.88
CA LEU A 199 12.23 39.60 -42.13
C LEU A 199 12.28 40.71 -43.20
N SER A 200 11.49 40.59 -44.26
CA SER A 200 11.33 41.64 -45.27
C SER A 200 10.36 42.73 -44.77
N GLU A 201 10.46 43.94 -45.31
CA GLU A 201 9.61 45.09 -44.96
C GLU A 201 8.10 44.83 -45.15
N GLU A 202 7.71 43.81 -45.92
CA GLU A 202 6.31 43.44 -46.14
C GLU A 202 5.67 42.73 -44.94
N ASP A 203 6.46 42.04 -44.11
CA ASP A 203 5.94 41.34 -42.91
C ASP A 203 5.73 42.31 -41.74
N VAL A 204 6.55 43.38 -41.67
CA VAL A 204 6.42 44.43 -40.64
C VAL A 204 5.14 45.26 -40.86
N ASN A 205 4.80 45.57 -42.13
CA ASN A 205 3.59 46.34 -42.44
C ASN A 205 2.31 45.53 -42.18
N LYS A 206 2.30 44.22 -42.42
CA LYS A 206 1.15 43.36 -42.09
C LYS A 206 0.90 43.26 -40.58
N ILE A 207 1.95 43.27 -39.76
CA ILE A 207 1.81 43.26 -38.30
C ILE A 207 1.29 44.61 -37.79
N ALA A 208 1.70 45.73 -38.39
CA ALA A 208 1.21 47.06 -38.03
C ALA A 208 -0.30 47.24 -38.31
N ASP A 209 -0.78 46.74 -39.46
CA ASP A 209 -2.19 46.81 -39.82
C ASP A 209 -3.08 45.92 -38.93
N ASP A 210 -2.56 44.77 -38.51
CA ASP A 210 -3.31 43.83 -37.65
C ASP A 210 -3.42 44.33 -36.19
N VAL A 211 -2.40 45.04 -35.70
CA VAL A 211 -2.45 45.71 -34.38
C VAL A 211 -3.39 46.91 -34.41
N SER A 212 -3.40 47.71 -35.49
CA SER A 212 -4.29 48.87 -35.65
C SER A 212 -5.77 48.47 -35.63
N ASN A 213 -6.13 47.40 -36.37
CA ASN A 213 -7.50 46.89 -36.41
C ASN A 213 -7.94 46.26 -35.08
N LYS A 214 -7.02 45.66 -34.33
CA LYS A 214 -7.33 45.06 -33.02
C LYS A 214 -7.57 46.12 -31.94
N VAL A 215 -6.80 47.20 -31.96
CA VAL A 215 -6.99 48.36 -31.06
C VAL A 215 -8.29 49.11 -31.37
N ALA A 216 -8.64 49.28 -32.65
CA ALA A 216 -9.90 49.90 -33.04
C ALA A 216 -11.13 49.10 -32.56
N LYS A 217 -11.03 47.77 -32.57
CA LYS A 217 -12.12 46.88 -32.13
C LYS A 217 -12.31 46.88 -30.62
N THR A 218 -11.24 46.92 -29.83
CA THR A 218 -11.31 46.99 -28.35
C THR A 218 -11.83 48.34 -27.86
N VAL A 219 -11.47 49.44 -28.53
CA VAL A 219 -11.97 50.79 -28.17
C VAL A 219 -13.46 50.94 -28.50
N ALA A 220 -13.96 50.31 -29.57
CA ALA A 220 -15.38 50.32 -29.89
C ALA A 220 -16.24 49.52 -28.89
N GLU A 221 -15.72 48.39 -28.38
CA GLU A 221 -16.40 47.57 -27.37
C GLU A 221 -16.43 48.26 -25.99
N ASP A 222 -15.37 48.98 -25.60
CA ASP A 222 -15.33 49.72 -24.33
C ASP A 222 -16.24 50.96 -24.31
N VAL A 223 -16.40 51.65 -25.45
CA VAL A 223 -17.32 52.81 -25.56
C VAL A 223 -18.78 52.36 -25.50
N SER A 224 -19.12 51.19 -26.07
CA SER A 224 -20.49 50.65 -26.04
C SER A 224 -20.88 50.18 -24.63
N ASN A 225 -19.94 49.62 -23.86
CA ASN A 225 -20.19 49.17 -22.49
C ASN A 225 -20.33 50.32 -21.48
N ASN A 226 -19.69 51.47 -21.71
CA ASN A 226 -19.87 52.65 -20.86
C ASN A 226 -21.22 53.35 -21.08
N ALA A 227 -21.71 53.40 -22.32
CA ALA A 227 -23.04 53.98 -22.63
C ALA A 227 -24.21 53.20 -21.99
N LEU A 228 -24.06 51.86 -21.85
CA LEU A 228 -25.04 51.01 -21.16
C LEU A 228 -25.04 51.19 -19.63
N ARG A 229 -23.92 51.65 -19.05
CA ARG A 229 -23.79 51.90 -17.60
C ARG A 229 -24.43 53.21 -17.17
N GLU A 230 -24.33 54.26 -17.99
CA GLU A 230 -24.97 55.55 -17.70
C GLU A 230 -26.51 55.45 -17.75
N HIS A 231 -27.06 54.64 -18.66
CA HIS A 231 -28.52 54.48 -18.78
C HIS A 231 -29.16 53.69 -17.62
N VAL A 232 -28.40 52.78 -16.99
CA VAL A 232 -28.84 52.03 -15.80
C VAL A 232 -28.74 52.88 -14.52
N ALA A 233 -27.83 53.86 -14.48
CA ALA A 233 -27.68 54.78 -13.35
C ALA A 233 -28.81 55.84 -13.32
N GLU A 234 -29.26 56.34 -14.47
CA GLU A 234 -30.43 57.24 -14.56
C GLU A 234 -31.74 56.56 -14.17
N PHE A 235 -31.92 55.26 -14.47
CA PHE A 235 -33.14 54.52 -14.14
C PHE A 235 -33.27 54.25 -12.62
N HIS A 236 -32.16 54.15 -11.90
CA HIS A 236 -32.16 53.93 -10.44
C HIS A 236 -32.29 55.22 -9.62
N ALA A 237 -32.06 56.40 -10.21
CA ALA A 237 -32.10 57.69 -9.52
C ALA A 237 -33.51 58.30 -9.39
N GLN A 238 -34.55 57.66 -9.92
CA GLN A 238 -35.94 58.18 -9.95
C GLN A 238 -36.92 57.50 -8.98
N GLN A 239 -36.49 56.57 -8.12
CA GLN A 239 -37.41 55.79 -7.26
C GLN A 239 -37.29 55.99 -5.74
N GLU A 240 -36.59 57.03 -5.26
CA GLU A 240 -36.42 57.24 -3.81
C GLU A 240 -37.00 58.59 -3.32
N GLU A 241 -38.30 58.63 -3.03
CA GLU A 241 -38.91 59.62 -2.13
C GLU A 241 -39.96 58.98 -1.18
N THR A 242 -39.56 58.81 0.09
CA THR A 242 -40.33 58.98 1.36
C THR A 242 -41.40 57.95 1.83
N PRO A 243 -41.70 57.83 3.17
CA PRO A 243 -40.89 57.98 4.40
C PRO A 243 -41.11 56.88 5.52
N LEU A 244 -40.27 56.93 6.59
CA LEU A 244 -40.35 56.31 7.96
C LEU A 244 -41.60 56.79 8.77
N PRO A 245 -41.94 56.41 10.05
CA PRO A 245 -41.32 55.56 11.13
C PRO A 245 -42.30 54.71 12.05
N LYS A 246 -41.79 53.84 12.98
CA LYS A 246 -42.03 53.81 14.47
C LYS A 246 -41.78 52.46 15.22
N GLU A 247 -41.01 52.60 16.30
CA GLU A 247 -40.89 51.93 17.62
C GLU A 247 -41.98 50.97 18.16
N GLU A 248 -41.59 49.82 18.76
CA GLU A 248 -41.66 49.49 20.22
C GLU A 248 -41.19 48.03 20.52
N GLU A 249 -40.64 47.86 21.72
CA GLU A 249 -40.00 46.68 22.38
C GLU A 249 -41.06 45.90 23.25
N PRO A 250 -40.81 44.91 24.16
CA PRO A 250 -39.63 44.06 24.47
C PRO A 250 -39.91 42.59 25.05
N VAL A 251 -38.82 41.91 25.48
CA VAL A 251 -38.58 40.89 26.58
C VAL A 251 -38.97 39.36 26.53
N VAL A 252 -38.01 38.56 27.09
CA VAL A 252 -38.01 37.24 27.83
C VAL A 252 -38.14 35.91 27.04
N GLU A 253 -37.53 34.73 27.33
CA GLU A 253 -36.70 34.15 28.42
C GLU A 253 -36.03 32.80 27.97
N MET A 254 -35.24 32.16 28.86
CA MET A 254 -34.33 31.00 28.74
C MET A 254 -34.94 29.57 28.69
N LYS A 255 -34.23 28.61 28.01
CA LYS A 255 -33.90 27.15 28.29
C LYS A 255 -34.98 26.16 28.88
N PRO A 256 -34.75 24.82 29.04
CA PRO A 256 -34.30 23.66 28.21
C PRO A 256 -35.32 22.45 28.18
N GLU A 257 -34.90 21.31 27.60
CA GLU A 257 -35.22 19.90 28.00
C GLU A 257 -36.52 19.21 27.52
N SER A 258 -36.42 18.00 26.93
CA SER A 258 -37.15 16.80 27.38
C SER A 258 -36.77 15.53 26.60
N LYS A 259 -36.65 14.43 27.34
CA LYS A 259 -36.60 13.02 26.91
C LYS A 259 -38.02 12.51 26.58
N GLU A 260 -38.11 11.47 25.76
CA GLU A 260 -39.13 10.42 25.92
C GLU A 260 -38.70 9.09 25.26
N GLU A 261 -38.91 8.00 26.00
CA GLU A 261 -38.70 6.58 25.66
C GLU A 261 -39.99 5.98 25.06
N GLN A 262 -39.95 5.01 24.14
CA GLN A 262 -40.27 3.55 24.29
C GLN A 262 -40.82 3.02 22.92
N PRO A 263 -41.05 1.70 22.63
CA PRO A 263 -40.58 0.43 23.23
C PRO A 263 -40.09 -0.66 22.22
N VAL A 264 -39.41 -1.68 22.78
CA VAL A 264 -39.36 -3.15 22.48
C VAL A 264 -39.71 -3.69 21.08
N VAL A 265 -38.76 -4.41 20.45
CA VAL A 265 -39.02 -5.71 19.79
C VAL A 265 -37.83 -6.66 20.05
N GLU A 266 -38.10 -7.75 20.77
CA GLU A 266 -37.22 -8.90 20.88
C GLU A 266 -37.23 -9.70 19.56
N THR A 267 -36.05 -10.07 19.06
CA THR A 267 -35.94 -11.26 18.20
C THR A 267 -34.60 -11.94 18.47
N LYS A 268 -34.65 -13.07 19.19
CA LYS A 268 -33.59 -14.08 19.22
C LYS A 268 -33.43 -14.59 17.78
N THR A 269 -32.24 -14.68 17.19
CA THR A 269 -31.36 -15.87 17.26
C THR A 269 -30.10 -15.59 16.41
N ALA A 270 -28.92 -15.78 16.99
CA ALA A 270 -27.69 -16.32 16.39
C ALA A 270 -26.47 -15.85 17.24
N GLU A 271 -25.99 -16.74 18.12
CA GLU A 271 -24.76 -16.56 18.87
C GLU A 271 -23.55 -16.51 17.91
N VAL A 272 -23.15 -15.28 17.54
CA VAL A 272 -21.79 -15.03 17.08
C VAL A 272 -20.95 -14.82 18.34
N GLN A 273 -20.02 -15.73 18.58
CA GLN A 273 -19.02 -15.64 19.64
C GLN A 273 -18.42 -14.22 19.64
N LYS A 274 -18.76 -13.43 20.66
CA LYS A 274 -18.18 -12.10 20.87
C LYS A 274 -16.75 -12.29 21.32
N ASP A 275 -15.86 -12.28 20.34
CA ASP A 275 -14.43 -12.13 20.48
C ASP A 275 -14.14 -10.98 21.50
N PRO A 276 -13.65 -11.26 22.72
CA PRO A 276 -13.51 -10.26 23.79
C PRO A 276 -12.58 -9.08 23.43
N PHE A 277 -11.82 -9.25 22.34
CA PHE A 277 -10.88 -8.27 21.80
C PHE A 277 -11.39 -7.53 20.56
N ALA A 278 -12.57 -7.86 20.01
CA ALA A 278 -13.14 -7.14 18.86
C ALA A 278 -13.39 -5.65 19.18
N ALA A 279 -13.88 -5.35 20.38
CA ALA A 279 -14.08 -3.97 20.85
C ALA A 279 -12.75 -3.20 21.01
N LEU A 280 -11.65 -3.90 21.32
CA LEU A 280 -10.31 -3.31 21.43
C LEU A 280 -9.64 -3.10 20.07
N ARG A 281 -9.92 -3.94 19.07
CA ARG A 281 -9.49 -3.72 17.68
C ARG A 281 -10.10 -2.45 17.09
N ASN A 282 -11.37 -2.18 17.37
CA ASN A 282 -12.07 -0.97 16.91
C ASN A 282 -11.59 0.34 17.55
N LYS A 283 -10.80 0.29 18.64
CA LYS A 283 -10.25 1.49 19.29
C LYS A 283 -8.85 1.90 18.80
N ARG A 284 -8.12 1.06 18.06
CA ARG A 284 -6.80 1.45 17.54
C ARG A 284 -6.96 2.34 16.31
N ARG A 285 -6.52 3.59 16.41
CA ARG A 285 -6.44 4.51 15.26
C ARG A 285 -5.59 3.87 14.16
N ALA A 286 -6.11 3.85 12.93
CA ALA A 286 -5.37 3.34 11.77
C ALA A 286 -4.03 4.10 11.61
N SER A 287 -2.95 3.36 11.36
CA SER A 287 -1.63 3.96 11.14
C SER A 287 -1.64 4.88 9.92
N PHE A 288 -0.74 5.87 9.87
CA PHE A 288 -0.59 6.73 8.70
C PHE A 288 -0.29 5.92 7.43
N GLU A 289 0.54 4.87 7.53
CA GLU A 289 0.84 4.00 6.40
C GLU A 289 -0.40 3.23 5.91
N THR A 290 -1.23 2.74 6.83
CA THR A 290 -2.52 2.11 6.47
C THR A 290 -3.46 3.11 5.79
N ARG A 291 -3.52 4.35 6.28
CA ARG A 291 -4.30 5.42 5.66
C ARG A 291 -3.78 5.78 4.27
N LEU A 292 -2.46 5.83 4.09
CA LEU A 292 -1.83 6.09 2.80
C LEU A 292 -2.08 4.94 1.82
N LYS A 293 -1.98 3.68 2.23
CA LYS A 293 -2.29 2.52 1.38
C LYS A 293 -3.72 2.53 0.87
N ASN A 294 -4.67 2.88 1.74
CA ASN A 294 -6.10 2.96 1.43
C ASN A 294 -6.50 4.28 0.75
N ALA A 295 -5.61 5.25 0.63
CA ALA A 295 -5.89 6.51 -0.05
C ALA A 295 -5.90 6.34 -1.57
N ASP A 296 -6.54 7.30 -2.23
CA ASP A 296 -6.63 7.35 -3.68
C ASP A 296 -5.24 7.45 -4.34
N PHE A 297 -5.13 6.95 -5.58
CA PHE A 297 -3.87 6.91 -6.32
C PHE A 297 -3.23 8.29 -6.47
N ASP A 298 -4.02 9.30 -6.83
CA ASP A 298 -3.57 10.69 -6.98
C ASP A 298 -3.05 11.27 -5.66
N LEU A 299 -3.75 11.03 -4.54
CA LEU A 299 -3.32 11.48 -3.22
C LEU A 299 -2.00 10.84 -2.80
N ARG A 300 -1.83 9.54 -3.08
CA ARG A 300 -0.58 8.82 -2.79
C ARG A 300 0.59 9.41 -3.58
N HIS A 301 0.39 9.71 -4.85
CA HIS A 301 1.42 10.31 -5.70
C HIS A 301 1.85 11.68 -5.18
N LYS A 302 0.89 12.57 -4.90
CA LYS A 302 1.14 13.89 -4.30
C LYS A 302 1.91 13.83 -2.98
N TYR A 303 1.62 12.84 -2.13
CA TYR A 303 2.38 12.64 -0.89
C TYR A 303 3.84 12.24 -1.17
N TYR A 304 4.07 11.28 -2.07
CA TYR A 304 5.42 10.82 -2.38
C TYR A 304 6.27 11.91 -3.03
N ASP A 305 5.69 12.68 -3.95
CA ASP A 305 6.39 13.78 -4.60
C ASP A 305 6.73 14.89 -3.61
N LEU A 306 5.81 15.27 -2.70
CA LEU A 306 6.11 16.22 -1.62
C LEU A 306 7.19 15.71 -0.68
N ARG A 307 7.13 14.42 -0.31
CA ARG A 307 8.14 13.81 0.57
C ARG A 307 9.52 13.84 -0.08
N ASP A 308 9.61 13.47 -1.35
CA ASP A 308 10.88 13.39 -2.07
C ASP A 308 11.42 14.81 -2.34
N HIS A 309 10.55 15.78 -2.59
CA HIS A 309 10.89 17.20 -2.66
C HIS A 309 11.48 17.72 -1.34
N ILE A 310 10.82 17.49 -0.19
CA ILE A 310 11.34 17.93 1.12
C ILE A 310 12.67 17.23 1.45
N LYS A 311 12.83 15.96 1.08
CA LYS A 311 14.09 15.22 1.27
C LYS A 311 15.24 15.76 0.43
N SER A 312 14.98 16.37 -0.72
CA SER A 312 16.03 17.00 -1.54
C SER A 312 16.72 18.19 -0.85
N TYR A 313 16.10 18.77 0.17
CA TYR A 313 16.70 19.80 1.03
C TYR A 313 17.49 19.23 2.23
N GLY A 314 17.66 17.90 2.31
CA GLY A 314 18.39 17.23 3.38
C GLY A 314 17.59 17.00 4.67
N LEU A 315 16.27 17.22 4.66
CA LEU A 315 15.42 16.98 5.82
C LEU A 315 15.13 15.50 6.03
N ASN A 316 15.30 15.03 7.27
CA ASN A 316 14.97 13.66 7.67
C ASN A 316 13.49 13.54 8.04
N ASN A 317 12.87 12.41 7.65
CA ASN A 317 11.47 12.14 7.93
C ASN A 317 11.30 11.06 9.01
N ARG A 318 10.34 11.26 9.92
CA ARG A 318 9.93 10.31 10.95
C ARG A 318 8.45 10.00 10.78
N LEU A 319 8.17 8.75 10.40
CA LEU A 319 6.82 8.22 10.30
C LEU A 319 6.27 7.86 11.69
N SER A 320 5.08 8.36 11.99
CA SER A 320 4.36 8.10 13.24
C SER A 320 2.91 7.70 12.94
N ILE A 321 2.21 7.11 13.92
CA ILE A 321 0.79 6.76 13.80
C ILE A 321 -0.06 7.93 13.26
N PRO A 322 0.06 9.18 13.77
CA PRO A 322 -0.73 10.30 13.27
C PRO A 322 -0.26 10.86 11.91
N GLY A 323 1.01 10.71 11.52
CA GLY A 323 1.52 11.35 10.29
C GLY A 323 3.03 11.26 10.11
N ASP A 324 3.52 11.93 9.08
CA ASP A 324 4.95 12.04 8.73
C ASP A 324 5.51 13.40 9.18
N THR A 325 6.63 13.39 9.90
CA THR A 325 7.26 14.61 10.44
C THR A 325 8.62 14.83 9.80
N PHE A 326 8.89 16.02 9.30
CA PHE A 326 10.17 16.43 8.73
C PHE A 326 10.84 17.42 9.68
N SER A 327 12.06 17.09 10.06
CA SER A 327 12.82 17.87 11.04
C SER A 327 14.28 17.90 10.67
N ALA A 328 14.94 19.02 10.99
CA ALA A 328 16.38 19.18 10.93
C ALA A 328 16.86 19.89 12.21
N HIS A 329 18.05 19.55 12.70
CA HIS A 329 18.69 20.15 13.88
C HIS A 329 17.76 20.35 15.11
N ARG A 330 16.93 19.35 15.43
CA ARG A 330 15.95 19.34 16.55
C ARG A 330 14.75 20.28 16.39
N LYS A 331 14.60 20.97 15.25
CA LYS A 331 13.42 21.78 14.89
C LYS A 331 12.54 21.03 13.87
N ARG A 332 11.22 21.11 14.05
CA ARG A 332 10.24 20.53 13.10
C ARG A 332 9.86 21.59 12.07
N TYR A 333 9.91 21.23 10.79
CA TYR A 333 9.64 22.14 9.69
C TYR A 333 8.32 21.83 8.99
N VAL A 334 8.04 20.55 8.76
CA VAL A 334 6.83 20.11 8.07
C VAL A 334 6.20 18.92 8.80
N PHE A 335 4.89 18.91 8.94
CA PHE A 335 4.13 17.73 9.36
C PHE A 335 3.02 17.42 8.37
N MET A 336 2.96 16.19 7.89
CA MET A 336 1.98 15.72 6.91
C MET A 336 1.03 14.69 7.52
N THR A 337 -0.28 14.88 7.31
CA THR A 337 -1.31 13.91 7.70
C THR A 337 -2.37 13.77 6.62
N ILE A 338 -2.95 12.58 6.50
CA ILE A 338 -4.10 12.33 5.61
C ILE A 338 -5.38 12.55 6.41
N ASN A 339 -6.27 13.38 5.87
CA ASN A 339 -7.60 13.61 6.43
C ASN A 339 -8.68 13.43 5.35
N GLY A 340 -9.39 12.31 5.39
CA GLY A 340 -10.40 11.95 4.40
C GLY A 340 -9.80 11.91 2.99
N LYS A 341 -10.27 12.80 2.11
CA LYS A 341 -9.91 12.88 0.69
C LYS A 341 -8.74 13.81 0.36
N HIS A 342 -8.05 14.38 1.36
CA HIS A 342 -6.99 15.36 1.11
C HIS A 342 -5.81 15.20 2.05
N LEU A 343 -4.65 15.68 1.60
CA LEU A 343 -3.45 15.76 2.42
C LEU A 343 -3.45 17.10 3.16
N ARG A 344 -3.27 17.06 4.47
CA ARG A 344 -3.12 18.24 5.32
C ARG A 344 -1.66 18.37 5.69
N VAL A 345 -1.08 19.52 5.35
CA VAL A 345 0.33 19.83 5.56
C VAL A 345 0.42 21.01 6.51
N TYR A 346 1.29 20.89 7.50
CA TYR A 346 1.59 21.92 8.48
C TYR A 346 3.02 22.40 8.29
N PHE A 347 3.23 23.72 8.34
CA PHE A 347 4.51 24.36 8.07
C PHE A 347 4.95 25.26 9.22
N ALA A 348 6.26 25.35 9.43
CA ALA A 348 6.91 26.23 10.39
C ALA A 348 7.05 27.68 9.88
N VAL A 349 5.99 28.23 9.29
CA VAL A 349 5.97 29.61 8.75
C VAL A 349 4.81 30.37 9.36
N ASN A 350 4.96 31.68 9.56
CA ASN A 350 3.85 32.49 10.04
C ASN A 350 2.75 32.61 8.95
N PRO A 351 1.48 32.24 9.22
CA PRO A 351 0.38 32.40 8.27
C PRO A 351 0.15 33.85 7.82
N ASP A 352 0.60 34.84 8.60
CA ASP A 352 0.44 36.25 8.26
C ASP A 352 1.23 36.65 6.99
N GLU A 353 2.32 35.94 6.67
CA GLU A 353 3.16 36.22 5.49
C GLU A 353 2.48 35.89 4.16
N TYR A 354 1.42 35.08 4.19
CA TYR A 354 0.73 34.60 2.99
C TYR A 354 -0.68 35.19 2.84
N LYS A 355 -1.12 36.11 3.72
CA LYS A 355 -2.45 36.74 3.67
C LYS A 355 -2.72 37.50 2.38
N ASP A 356 -1.71 38.18 1.85
CA ASP A 356 -1.81 38.96 0.61
C ASP A 356 -1.59 38.12 -0.65
N THR A 357 -1.34 36.82 -0.49
CA THR A 357 -1.13 35.89 -1.60
C THR A 357 -2.42 35.14 -1.94
N PRO A 358 -2.62 34.68 -3.19
CA PRO A 358 -3.80 33.89 -3.57
C PRO A 358 -3.82 32.46 -2.98
N ILE A 359 -2.94 32.17 -2.01
CA ILE A 359 -2.79 30.85 -1.40
C ILE A 359 -3.69 30.79 -0.15
N PRO A 360 -4.72 29.93 -0.12
CA PRO A 360 -5.60 29.82 1.03
C PRO A 360 -4.86 29.10 2.17
N VAL A 361 -4.35 29.87 3.13
CA VAL A 361 -3.66 29.37 4.34
C VAL A 361 -4.58 29.49 5.56
N GLU A 362 -4.52 28.48 6.44
CA GLU A 362 -5.25 28.46 7.70
C GLU A 362 -4.26 28.53 8.87
N ARG A 363 -4.61 29.21 9.96
CA ARG A 363 -3.81 29.18 11.20
C ARG A 363 -4.18 27.94 12.02
N THR A 364 -3.17 27.27 12.59
CA THR A 364 -3.38 26.13 13.48
C THR A 364 -3.59 26.60 14.92
N GLU A 365 -4.75 26.32 15.50
CA GLU A 365 -5.09 26.69 16.89
C GLU A 365 -4.78 25.59 17.92
N THR A 366 -4.25 24.45 17.48
CA THR A 366 -4.04 23.28 18.36
C THR A 366 -2.68 23.33 19.06
N LYS A 367 -2.66 23.20 20.39
CA LYS A 367 -1.43 23.15 21.23
C LYS A 367 -0.34 22.18 20.73
N LYS A 368 -0.77 21.10 20.07
CA LYS A 368 0.14 20.07 19.52
C LYS A 368 1.05 20.57 18.39
N TYR A 369 0.63 21.61 17.68
CA TYR A 369 1.27 22.14 16.48
C TYR A 369 1.67 23.61 16.66
N GLU A 370 1.96 24.04 17.88
CA GLU A 370 2.46 25.41 18.16
C GLU A 370 3.72 25.73 17.34
N ASP A 371 4.61 24.75 17.17
CA ASP A 371 5.81 24.87 16.32
C ASP A 371 5.50 24.99 14.81
N LEU A 372 4.27 24.66 14.38
CA LEU A 372 3.85 24.59 12.98
C LEU A 372 2.54 25.39 12.76
N PRO A 373 2.59 26.72 12.83
CA PRO A 373 1.40 27.55 12.91
C PRO A 373 0.60 27.64 11.59
N LEU A 374 1.19 27.32 10.43
CA LEU A 374 0.50 27.38 9.13
C LEU A 374 -0.01 26.00 8.72
N GLN A 375 -1.31 25.90 8.48
CA GLN A 375 -1.99 24.71 7.94
C GLN A 375 -2.43 24.96 6.50
N PHE A 376 -2.16 23.98 5.63
CA PHE A 376 -2.54 24.01 4.22
C PHE A 376 -3.15 22.68 3.77
N LYS A 377 -4.15 22.75 2.88
CA LYS A 377 -4.88 21.58 2.36
C LYS A 377 -4.50 21.34 0.90
N VAL A 378 -3.91 20.18 0.61
CA VAL A 378 -3.55 19.75 -0.75
C VAL A 378 -4.65 18.81 -1.26
N ARG A 379 -5.40 19.29 -2.26
CA ARG A 379 -6.52 18.60 -2.93
C ARG A 379 -6.27 18.41 -4.42
N SER A 380 -5.81 19.45 -5.09
CA SER A 380 -5.60 19.53 -6.54
C SER A 380 -4.15 19.84 -6.89
N ASP A 381 -3.80 19.75 -8.16
CA ASP A 381 -2.45 19.99 -8.66
C ASP A 381 -2.02 21.45 -8.47
N LEU A 382 -2.97 22.38 -8.51
CA LEU A 382 -2.72 23.78 -8.17
C LEU A 382 -2.34 23.93 -6.69
N SER A 383 -3.05 23.25 -5.79
CA SER A 383 -2.70 23.28 -4.37
C SER A 383 -1.36 22.58 -4.09
N PHE A 384 -1.03 21.52 -4.83
CA PHE A 384 0.27 20.86 -4.74
C PHE A 384 1.42 21.81 -5.13
N ARG A 385 1.30 22.51 -6.25
CA ARG A 385 2.28 23.53 -6.68
C ARG A 385 2.44 24.65 -5.66
N ARG A 386 1.35 25.09 -5.04
CA ARG A 386 1.38 26.09 -3.96
C ARG A 386 2.09 25.56 -2.70
N ALA A 387 1.88 24.30 -2.35
CA ALA A 387 2.56 23.68 -1.21
C ALA A 387 4.08 23.57 -1.45
N ILE A 388 4.51 23.21 -2.67
CA ILE A 388 5.93 23.23 -3.05
C ILE A 388 6.52 24.63 -2.85
N LYS A 389 5.84 25.66 -3.36
CA LYS A 389 6.30 27.05 -3.21
C LYS A 389 6.47 27.46 -1.73
N ILE A 390 5.53 27.08 -0.85
CA ILE A 390 5.66 27.36 0.59
C ILE A 390 6.89 26.63 1.18
N ILE A 391 7.15 25.39 0.75
CA ILE A 391 8.33 24.63 1.20
C ILE A 391 9.61 25.33 0.75
N ASP A 392 9.68 25.73 -0.51
CA ASP A 392 10.83 26.43 -1.09
C ASP A 392 11.10 27.74 -0.35
N ASP A 393 10.07 28.57 -0.17
CA ASP A 393 10.18 29.84 0.54
C ASP A 393 10.65 29.63 1.99
N MET A 394 10.08 28.65 2.70
CA MET A 394 10.42 28.35 4.09
C MET A 394 11.87 27.86 4.24
N LEU A 395 12.27 26.88 3.43
CA LEU A 395 13.58 26.25 3.54
C LEU A 395 14.69 27.16 3.04
N THR A 396 14.43 27.97 2.00
CA THR A 396 15.37 28.99 1.52
C THR A 396 15.60 30.07 2.57
N LYS A 397 14.53 30.53 3.27
CA LYS A 397 14.66 31.49 4.39
C LYS A 397 15.52 30.95 5.53
N GLU A 398 15.49 29.64 5.78
CA GLU A 398 16.28 28.99 6.83
C GLU A 398 17.69 28.56 6.34
N GLY A 399 18.05 28.85 5.09
CA GLY A 399 19.38 28.62 4.53
C GLY A 399 19.63 27.21 3.97
N TYR A 400 18.58 26.41 3.74
CA TYR A 400 18.73 25.10 3.11
C TYR A 400 18.78 25.27 1.58
N THR A 401 19.84 24.73 0.97
CA THR A 401 19.96 24.62 -0.48
C THR A 401 19.46 23.27 -0.94
N ARG A 402 18.74 23.25 -2.05
CA ARG A 402 18.31 22.00 -2.69
C ARG A 402 19.54 21.25 -3.21
N GLU A 403 19.70 20.00 -2.80
CA GLU A 403 20.64 19.10 -3.45
C GLU A 403 20.00 18.60 -4.74
N ASP A 404 20.55 18.98 -5.89
CA ASP A 404 20.19 18.41 -7.20
C ASP A 404 20.75 16.98 -7.31
N LYS A 405 20.24 16.09 -6.47
CA LYS A 405 20.37 14.65 -6.68
C LYS A 405 19.23 14.26 -7.63
N PRO A 406 19.52 13.60 -8.76
CA PRO A 406 18.46 13.08 -9.63
C PRO A 406 17.54 12.22 -8.76
N VAL A 407 16.25 12.50 -8.83
CA VAL A 407 15.21 11.80 -8.05
C VAL A 407 15.36 10.31 -8.36
N LYS A 408 16.04 9.56 -7.48
CA LYS A 408 15.99 8.11 -7.50
C LYS A 408 14.55 7.78 -7.13
N ASN A 409 13.75 7.53 -8.16
CA ASN A 409 12.37 7.11 -8.05
C ASN A 409 12.30 6.01 -6.97
N THR A 410 11.67 6.33 -5.84
CA THR A 410 11.71 5.51 -4.61
C THR A 410 10.92 4.20 -4.72
N GLN A 411 10.61 3.77 -5.95
CA GLN A 411 10.18 2.43 -6.30
C GLN A 411 11.35 1.50 -6.67
N ASN A 412 12.60 1.97 -6.68
CA ASN A 412 13.78 1.14 -6.95
C ASN A 412 14.65 0.92 -5.68
N PRO A 413 14.64 -0.29 -5.08
CA PRO A 413 15.32 -0.58 -3.81
C PRO A 413 16.70 -1.22 -4.02
N GLU A 414 17.56 -0.70 -4.91
CA GLU A 414 18.93 -1.21 -5.03
C GLU A 414 19.94 -0.05 -5.00
N GLY A 415 20.70 -0.03 -3.91
CA GLY A 415 21.65 1.01 -3.58
C GLY A 415 22.29 0.74 -2.23
N LYS A 416 22.66 -0.51 -1.97
CA LYS A 416 23.70 -0.94 -1.04
C LYS A 416 24.25 -2.29 -1.46
#